data_AF-A0A662HIP2-F1
#
_entry.id   AF-A0A662HIP2-F1
#
_cell.length_a   1.000
_cell.length_b   1.000
_cell.length_c   1.000
_cell.angle_alpha   90.00
_cell.angle_beta   90.00
_cell.angle_gamma   90.00
#
_symmetry.space_group_name_H-M   'P 1'
#
loop_
_entity.id
_entity.type
_entity.pdbx_description
1 polymer ?
#
loop_
_entity_poly.entity_id
_entity_poly.type
_entity_poly.pdbx_seq_one_letter_code
_entity_poly.pdbx_strand_id
1 'polypeptide(L)'
;VTKVEDISPDALGTAKLVEERKVADEKMVFVEGCPNPKAVTILIRGGAEHIVDEAERSVHDALCVIRNIMREPKIVAGGGAVEIELAMRLREYARKLPSKEQLAVMKYAEALETIPSILAQTAGLEPVDVLAELRKKHSAGEKWAGVDVIGGKVTDMMKLNVIEPALVKKQVIKSATEAAVMILRIDDIIAAAPPKEKEKKGGKEETSFD
;
A
#
# COMPACT_ATOMS: atom_id res chain seq x y z
N VAL A 1 -19.60 32.06 5.56
CA VAL A 1 -20.87 32.73 5.89
C VAL A 1 -21.64 31.85 6.84
N THR A 2 -22.00 32.34 8.01
CA THR A 2 -22.74 31.59 9.04
C THR A 2 -24.18 32.08 9.22
N LYS A 3 -24.50 33.33 8.84
CA LYS A 3 -25.86 33.87 8.75
C LYS A 3 -26.17 34.29 7.31
N VAL A 4 -27.43 34.16 6.90
CA VAL A 4 -27.87 34.49 5.53
C VAL A 4 -27.66 35.97 5.21
N GLU A 5 -27.78 36.84 6.21
CA GLU A 5 -27.55 38.28 6.12
C GLU A 5 -26.10 38.64 5.77
N ASP A 6 -25.15 37.75 6.07
CA ASP A 6 -23.71 37.96 5.87
C ASP A 6 -23.22 37.48 4.47
N ILE A 7 -24.14 37.18 3.54
CA ILE A 7 -23.78 36.78 2.17
C ILE A 7 -23.30 38.02 1.40
N SER A 8 -22.01 38.03 1.04
CA SER A 8 -21.42 39.01 0.11
C SER A 8 -21.15 38.37 -1.26
N PRO A 9 -21.00 39.17 -2.34
CA PRO A 9 -20.61 38.66 -3.66
C PRO A 9 -19.31 37.85 -3.65
N ASP A 10 -18.36 38.20 -2.76
CA ASP A 10 -17.09 37.48 -2.61
C ASP A 10 -17.25 36.07 -2.02
N ALA A 11 -18.38 35.80 -1.36
CA ALA A 11 -18.70 34.49 -0.80
C ALA A 11 -19.35 33.54 -1.82
N LEU A 12 -19.70 34.01 -3.02
CA LEU A 12 -20.39 33.23 -4.05
C LEU A 12 -19.40 32.54 -4.99
N GLY A 13 -19.54 31.22 -5.13
CA GLY A 13 -18.78 30.42 -6.10
C GLY A 13 -19.32 30.53 -7.53
N THR A 14 -18.53 30.05 -8.50
CA THR A 14 -18.94 29.99 -9.92
C THR A 14 -18.86 28.56 -10.44
N ALA A 15 -19.85 28.16 -11.23
CA ALA A 15 -19.91 26.88 -11.91
C ALA A 15 -20.50 27.09 -13.31
N LYS A 16 -20.07 26.27 -14.27
CA LYS A 16 -20.59 26.32 -15.64
C LYS A 16 -21.96 25.67 -15.75
N LEU A 17 -22.18 24.60 -15.00
CA LEU A 17 -23.39 23.79 -15.04
C LEU A 17 -23.80 23.42 -13.61
N VAL A 18 -25.08 23.65 -13.32
CA VAL A 18 -25.73 23.18 -12.09
C VAL A 18 -27.05 22.56 -12.52
N GLU A 19 -27.18 21.24 -12.41
CA GLU A 19 -28.41 20.55 -12.79
C GLU A 19 -28.71 19.33 -11.90
N GLU A 20 -30.00 19.04 -11.73
CA GLU A 20 -30.45 17.80 -11.11
C GLU A 20 -30.51 16.71 -12.19
N ARG A 21 -29.74 15.63 -12.00
CA ARG A 21 -29.83 14.42 -12.83
C ARG A 21 -30.32 13.27 -11.99
N LYS A 22 -31.20 12.44 -12.55
CA LYS A 22 -31.56 11.16 -11.95
C LYS A 22 -30.47 10.13 -12.30
N VAL A 23 -29.81 9.58 -11.29
CA VAL A 23 -28.84 8.49 -11.44
C VAL A 23 -29.40 7.27 -10.74
N ALA A 24 -29.71 6.22 -11.51
CA ALA A 24 -30.52 5.10 -11.06
C ALA A 24 -31.88 5.59 -10.52
N ASP A 25 -32.17 5.34 -9.25
CA ASP A 25 -33.42 5.76 -8.60
C ASP A 25 -33.30 7.00 -7.73
N GLU A 26 -32.12 7.59 -7.66
CA GLU A 26 -31.84 8.77 -6.85
C GLU A 26 -31.69 10.03 -7.69
N LYS A 27 -32.14 11.16 -7.15
CA LYS A 27 -31.94 12.48 -7.74
C LYS A 27 -30.70 13.10 -7.11
N MET A 28 -29.73 13.46 -7.94
CA MET A 28 -28.45 14.03 -7.52
C MET A 28 -28.24 15.38 -8.22
N VAL A 29 -27.66 16.34 -7.51
CA VAL A 29 -27.29 17.65 -8.08
C VAL A 29 -25.84 17.62 -8.52
N PHE A 30 -25.60 17.89 -9.80
CA PHE A 30 -24.27 17.97 -10.40
C PHE A 30 -23.86 19.43 -10.53
N VAL A 31 -22.71 19.76 -9.96
CA VAL A 31 -22.07 21.08 -10.09
C VAL A 31 -20.76 20.88 -10.87
N GLU A 32 -20.75 21.27 -12.15
CA GLU A 32 -19.67 20.97 -13.09
C GLU A 32 -19.07 22.24 -13.71
N GLY A 33 -17.80 22.14 -14.12
CA GLY A 33 -17.09 23.23 -14.81
C GLY A 33 -16.76 24.43 -13.91
N CYS A 34 -16.49 24.20 -12.63
CA CYS A 34 -15.98 25.23 -11.72
C CYS A 34 -14.57 25.68 -12.13
N PRO A 35 -14.25 26.99 -12.12
CA PRO A 35 -12.88 27.46 -12.38
C PRO A 35 -11.91 27.00 -11.28
N ASN A 36 -10.83 26.32 -11.66
CA ASN A 36 -9.77 25.83 -10.76
C ASN A 36 -10.31 25.16 -9.47
N PRO A 37 -11.05 24.04 -9.59
CA PRO A 37 -11.66 23.41 -8.44
C PRO A 37 -10.58 22.80 -7.54
N LYS A 38 -10.51 23.24 -6.28
CA LYS A 38 -9.60 22.66 -5.27
C LYS A 38 -10.05 21.29 -4.77
N ALA A 39 -11.29 20.89 -5.08
CA ALA A 39 -11.87 19.60 -4.77
C ALA A 39 -12.73 19.16 -5.96
N VAL A 40 -12.64 17.88 -6.31
CA VAL A 40 -13.41 17.26 -7.38
C VAL A 40 -14.03 15.96 -6.89
N THR A 41 -15.18 15.59 -7.46
CA THR A 41 -15.88 14.35 -7.14
C THR A 41 -15.80 13.41 -8.33
N ILE A 42 -15.42 12.16 -8.09
CA ILE A 42 -15.46 11.08 -9.09
C ILE A 42 -16.65 10.20 -8.74
N LEU A 43 -17.68 10.20 -9.59
CA LEU A 43 -18.85 9.34 -9.42
C LEU A 43 -18.56 7.95 -10.01
N ILE A 44 -18.41 6.96 -9.14
CA ILE A 44 -18.22 5.55 -9.51
C ILE A 44 -19.59 4.86 -9.51
N ARG A 45 -19.86 4.05 -10.54
CA ARG A 45 -21.09 3.26 -10.66
C ARG A 45 -20.74 1.83 -11.00
N GLY A 46 -21.43 0.88 -10.38
CA GLY A 46 -21.23 -0.55 -10.60
C GLY A 46 -22.52 -1.32 -10.39
N GLY A 47 -22.56 -2.57 -10.86
CA GLY A 47 -23.73 -3.43 -10.75
C GLY A 47 -23.92 -4.08 -9.37
N ALA A 48 -22.87 -4.07 -8.53
CA ALA A 48 -22.89 -4.61 -7.19
C ALA A 48 -21.98 -3.78 -6.27
N GLU A 49 -22.35 -3.66 -5.00
CA GLU A 49 -21.65 -2.84 -3.99
C GLU A 49 -20.17 -3.19 -3.89
N HIS A 50 -19.83 -4.48 -3.73
CA HIS A 50 -18.43 -4.94 -3.64
C HIS A 50 -17.56 -4.56 -4.86
N ILE A 51 -18.14 -4.40 -6.06
CA ILE A 51 -17.40 -3.95 -7.24
C ILE A 51 -17.11 -2.44 -7.14
N VAL A 52 -18.07 -1.67 -6.65
CA VAL A 52 -17.92 -0.23 -6.45
C VAL A 52 -16.88 0.03 -5.37
N ASP A 53 -16.92 -0.71 -4.26
CA ASP A 53 -15.95 -0.58 -3.17
C ASP A 53 -14.51 -0.85 -3.65
N GLU A 54 -14.31 -1.90 -4.45
CA GLU A 54 -12.99 -2.22 -5.00
C GLU A 54 -12.53 -1.18 -6.03
N ALA A 55 -13.45 -0.63 -6.82
CA ALA A 55 -13.15 0.45 -7.76
C ALA A 55 -12.77 1.75 -7.03
N GLU A 56 -13.48 2.12 -5.97
CA GLU A 56 -13.14 3.26 -5.11
C GLU A 56 -11.74 3.08 -4.52
N ARG A 57 -11.48 1.91 -3.94
CA ARG A 57 -10.16 1.57 -3.38
C ARG A 57 -9.05 1.67 -4.42
N SER A 58 -9.28 1.12 -5.63
CA SER A 58 -8.32 1.18 -6.74
C SER A 58 -8.01 2.61 -7.16
N VAL A 59 -9.03 3.48 -7.27
CA VAL A 59 -8.86 4.90 -7.59
C VAL A 59 -8.10 5.62 -6.47
N HIS A 60 -8.42 5.34 -5.22
CA HIS A 60 -7.72 5.89 -4.07
C HIS A 60 -6.22 5.53 -4.07
N ASP A 61 -5.90 4.26 -4.33
CA ASP A 61 -4.52 3.79 -4.40
C ASP A 61 -3.75 4.46 -5.55
N ALA A 62 -4.38 4.59 -6.72
CA ALA A 62 -3.79 5.31 -7.86
C ALA A 62 -3.48 6.78 -7.53
N LEU A 63 -4.40 7.49 -6.86
CA LEU A 63 -4.18 8.85 -6.41
C LEU A 63 -3.05 8.95 -5.39
N CYS A 64 -2.94 7.97 -4.48
CA CYS A 64 -1.83 7.89 -3.53
C CYS A 64 -0.48 7.70 -4.22
N VAL A 65 -0.41 6.88 -5.28
CA VAL A 65 0.79 6.71 -6.11
C VAL A 65 1.17 8.03 -6.78
N ILE A 66 0.22 8.73 -7.41
CA ILE A 66 0.46 10.03 -8.06
C ILE A 66 0.97 11.05 -7.04
N ARG A 67 0.33 11.14 -5.87
CA ARG A 67 0.77 12.00 -4.76
C ARG A 67 2.22 11.72 -4.36
N ASN A 68 2.61 10.46 -4.28
CA ASN A 68 3.97 10.07 -3.92
C ASN A 68 4.99 10.49 -5.00
N ILE A 69 4.65 10.35 -6.28
CA ILE A 69 5.48 10.81 -7.41
C ILE A 69 5.62 12.35 -7.40
N MET A 70 4.55 13.08 -7.10
CA MET A 70 4.60 14.54 -6.97
C MET A 70 5.53 15.01 -5.85
N ARG A 71 5.67 14.21 -4.77
CA ARG A 71 6.58 14.51 -3.65
C ARG A 71 8.03 14.15 -3.99
N GLU A 72 8.25 12.98 -4.56
CA GLU A 72 9.58 12.53 -5.00
C GLU A 72 9.48 11.93 -6.42
N PRO A 73 9.93 12.67 -7.46
CA PRO A 73 9.77 12.27 -8.86
C PRO A 73 10.83 11.24 -9.28
N LYS A 74 10.84 10.09 -8.59
CA LYS A 74 11.73 8.95 -8.87
C LYS A 74 10.91 7.66 -8.93
N ILE A 75 11.19 6.87 -9.95
CA ILE A 75 10.54 5.59 -10.20
C ILE A 75 11.55 4.46 -10.26
N VAL A 76 11.07 3.24 -10.05
CA VAL A 76 11.83 2.00 -10.18
C VAL A 76 10.97 0.94 -10.87
N ALA A 77 11.62 -0.11 -11.36
CA ALA A 77 10.95 -1.27 -11.95
C ALA A 77 10.19 -2.07 -10.89
N GLY A 78 8.96 -2.49 -11.18
CA GLY A 78 8.18 -3.36 -10.30
C GLY A 78 8.55 -4.84 -10.41
N GLY A 79 7.60 -5.72 -10.11
CA GLY A 79 7.75 -7.17 -10.31
C GLY A 79 8.87 -7.83 -9.49
N GLY A 80 9.25 -7.25 -8.35
CA GLY A 80 10.33 -7.78 -7.51
C GLY A 80 11.75 -7.48 -8.03
N ALA A 81 11.90 -6.70 -9.12
CA ALA A 81 13.21 -6.41 -9.73
C ALA A 81 14.14 -5.67 -8.76
N VAL A 82 13.60 -4.68 -8.03
CA VAL A 82 14.37 -3.92 -7.04
C VAL A 82 14.84 -4.81 -5.90
N GLU A 83 13.99 -5.71 -5.42
CA GLU A 83 14.29 -6.61 -4.33
C GLU A 83 15.41 -7.60 -4.69
N ILE A 84 15.43 -8.15 -5.92
CA ILE A 84 16.53 -8.98 -6.42
C ILE A 84 17.83 -8.17 -6.49
N GLU A 85 17.76 -6.98 -7.07
CA GLU A 85 18.93 -6.13 -7.24
C GLU A 85 19.54 -5.70 -5.89
N LEU A 86 18.70 -5.40 -4.91
CA LEU A 86 19.12 -5.10 -3.54
C LEU A 86 19.72 -6.34 -2.88
N ALA A 87 19.10 -7.51 -3.00
CA ALA A 87 19.60 -8.76 -2.45
C ALA A 87 21.00 -9.08 -3.00
N MET A 88 21.23 -8.91 -4.29
CA MET A 88 22.54 -9.11 -4.91
C MET A 88 23.61 -8.16 -4.34
N ARG A 89 23.32 -6.86 -4.29
CA ARG A 89 24.24 -5.86 -3.71
C ARG A 89 24.54 -6.14 -2.23
N LEU A 90 23.54 -6.57 -1.47
CA LEU A 90 23.71 -6.92 -0.07
C LEU A 90 24.61 -8.15 0.11
N ARG A 91 24.52 -9.15 -0.77
CA ARG A 91 25.43 -10.31 -0.75
C ARG A 91 26.88 -9.91 -1.06
N GLU A 92 27.09 -9.00 -2.01
CA GLU A 92 28.41 -8.44 -2.28
C GLU A 92 28.96 -7.65 -1.09
N TYR A 93 28.09 -6.87 -0.44
CA TYR A 93 28.44 -6.14 0.78
C TYR A 93 28.78 -7.09 1.93
N ALA A 94 28.01 -8.16 2.12
CA ALA A 94 28.23 -9.16 3.17
C ALA A 94 29.62 -9.80 3.12
N ARG A 95 30.20 -9.99 1.91
CA ARG A 95 31.56 -10.52 1.73
C ARG A 95 32.66 -9.64 2.33
N LYS A 96 32.37 -8.37 2.60
CA LYS A 96 33.31 -7.39 3.18
C LYS A 96 33.21 -7.34 4.71
N LEU A 97 32.29 -8.09 5.31
CA LEU A 97 31.99 -8.03 6.75
C LEU A 97 32.58 -9.23 7.53
N PRO A 98 32.76 -9.08 8.85
CA PRO A 98 33.11 -10.18 9.75
C PRO A 98 32.00 -11.26 9.83
N SER A 99 32.34 -12.48 10.27
CA SER A 99 31.47 -13.66 10.10
C SER A 99 30.04 -13.52 10.66
N LYS A 100 29.86 -12.92 11.85
CA LYS A 100 28.52 -12.77 12.46
C LYS A 100 27.64 -11.78 11.70
N GLU A 101 28.18 -10.63 11.34
CA GLU A 101 27.47 -9.60 10.58
C GLU A 101 27.19 -10.06 9.14
N GLN A 102 28.14 -10.77 8.54
CA GLN A 102 27.99 -11.39 7.22
C GLN A 102 26.75 -12.29 7.19
N LEU A 103 26.55 -13.16 8.18
CA LEU A 103 25.38 -14.04 8.24
C LEU A 103 24.07 -13.26 8.32
N ALA A 104 24.02 -12.19 9.12
CA ALA A 104 22.83 -11.36 9.26
C ALA A 104 22.47 -10.65 7.94
N VAL A 105 23.46 -10.05 7.26
CA VAL A 105 23.24 -9.38 5.97
C VAL A 105 22.84 -10.38 4.88
N MET A 106 23.42 -11.59 4.86
CA MET A 106 23.02 -12.65 3.95
C MET A 106 21.56 -13.06 4.15
N LYS A 107 21.10 -13.18 5.40
CA LYS A 107 19.71 -13.50 5.73
C LYS A 107 18.75 -12.37 5.38
N TYR A 108 19.16 -11.13 5.54
CA TYR A 108 18.38 -9.98 5.09
C TYR A 108 18.22 -9.96 3.56
N ALA A 109 19.28 -10.27 2.81
CA ALA A 109 19.22 -10.40 1.36
C ALA A 109 18.27 -11.53 0.91
N GLU A 110 18.29 -12.68 1.60
CA GLU A 110 17.35 -13.79 1.37
C GLU A 110 15.90 -13.36 1.65
N ALA A 111 15.66 -12.59 2.73
CA ALA A 111 14.33 -12.10 3.06
C ALA A 111 13.74 -11.21 1.94
N LEU A 112 14.54 -10.37 1.28
CA LEU A 112 14.08 -9.55 0.15
C LEU A 112 13.62 -10.40 -1.04
N GLU A 113 14.28 -11.52 -1.31
CA GLU A 113 13.92 -12.43 -2.42
C GLU A 113 12.61 -13.18 -2.19
N THR A 114 12.09 -13.17 -0.96
CA THR A 114 10.75 -13.69 -0.65
C THR A 114 9.68 -13.00 -1.49
N ILE A 115 9.81 -11.69 -1.78
CA ILE A 115 8.83 -10.94 -2.59
C ILE A 115 8.72 -11.51 -4.01
N PRO A 116 9.79 -11.55 -4.83
CA PRO A 116 9.71 -12.15 -6.17
C PRO A 116 9.39 -13.64 -6.13
N SER A 117 9.78 -14.37 -5.08
CA SER A 117 9.39 -15.78 -4.89
C SER A 117 7.87 -15.94 -4.74
N ILE A 118 7.23 -15.09 -3.94
CA ILE A 118 5.77 -15.10 -3.76
C ILE A 118 5.08 -14.70 -5.08
N LEU A 119 5.60 -13.69 -5.78
CA LEU A 119 5.05 -13.30 -7.09
C LEU A 119 5.09 -14.46 -8.08
N ALA A 120 6.22 -15.17 -8.15
CA ALA A 120 6.37 -16.36 -8.99
C ALA A 120 5.32 -17.44 -8.61
N GLN A 121 5.18 -17.73 -7.31
CA GLN A 121 4.21 -18.71 -6.84
C GLN A 121 2.77 -18.33 -7.21
N THR A 122 2.39 -17.06 -7.02
CA THR A 122 1.04 -16.58 -7.37
C THR A 122 0.79 -16.57 -8.89
N ALA A 123 1.85 -16.48 -9.70
CA ALA A 123 1.79 -16.58 -11.15
C ALA A 123 1.78 -18.03 -11.66
N GLY A 124 1.84 -19.03 -10.76
CA GLY A 124 1.93 -20.45 -11.14
C GLY A 124 3.31 -20.88 -11.66
N LEU A 125 4.35 -20.10 -11.38
CA LEU A 125 5.73 -20.40 -11.74
C LEU A 125 6.47 -21.12 -10.61
N GLU A 126 7.49 -21.90 -10.99
CA GLU A 126 8.37 -22.54 -10.01
C GLU A 126 9.32 -21.49 -9.40
N PRO A 127 9.23 -21.17 -8.10
CA PRO A 127 9.97 -20.04 -7.53
C PRO A 127 11.49 -20.20 -7.57
N VAL A 128 11.98 -21.44 -7.44
CA VAL A 128 13.43 -21.73 -7.48
C VAL A 128 14.02 -21.37 -8.85
N ASP A 129 13.34 -21.75 -9.92
CA ASP A 129 13.76 -21.48 -11.30
C ASP A 129 13.71 -19.99 -11.61
N VAL A 130 12.62 -19.32 -11.20
CA VAL A 130 12.46 -17.88 -11.40
C VAL A 130 13.54 -17.08 -10.66
N LEU A 131 13.84 -17.41 -9.40
CA LEU A 131 14.90 -16.75 -8.65
C LEU A 131 16.28 -16.97 -9.28
N ALA A 132 16.55 -18.18 -9.79
CA ALA A 132 17.79 -18.46 -10.50
C ALA A 132 17.90 -17.65 -11.80
N GLU A 133 16.82 -17.56 -12.58
CA GLU A 133 16.77 -16.75 -13.80
C GLU A 133 16.95 -15.26 -13.51
N LEU A 134 16.26 -14.72 -12.51
CA LEU A 134 16.37 -13.32 -12.09
C LEU A 134 17.80 -12.98 -11.68
N ARG A 135 18.42 -13.78 -10.81
CA ARG A 135 19.83 -13.56 -10.40
C ARG A 135 20.78 -13.60 -11.59
N LYS A 136 20.56 -14.50 -12.56
CA LYS A 136 21.36 -14.57 -13.79
C LYS A 136 21.23 -13.29 -14.62
N LYS A 137 20.01 -12.81 -14.86
CA LYS A 137 19.75 -11.57 -15.63
C LYS A 137 20.35 -10.34 -14.95
N HIS A 138 20.15 -10.21 -13.64
CA HIS A 138 20.72 -9.10 -12.87
C HIS A 138 22.25 -9.14 -12.84
N SER A 139 22.86 -10.33 -12.77
CA SER A 139 24.33 -10.49 -12.89
C SER A 139 24.85 -10.07 -14.26
N ALA A 140 24.04 -10.18 -15.31
CA ALA A 140 24.35 -9.71 -16.66
C ALA A 140 24.09 -8.19 -16.85
N GLY A 141 23.64 -7.49 -15.80
CA GLY A 141 23.37 -6.04 -15.83
C GLY A 141 21.92 -5.67 -16.16
N GLU A 142 21.02 -6.64 -16.33
CA GLU A 142 19.59 -6.42 -16.58
C GLU A 142 18.84 -6.12 -15.28
N LYS A 143 19.07 -4.93 -14.70
CA LYS A 143 18.56 -4.51 -13.37
C LYS A 143 17.04 -4.35 -13.27
N TRP A 144 16.33 -4.37 -14.39
CA TRP A 144 14.87 -4.20 -14.46
C TRP A 144 14.14 -5.50 -14.77
N ALA A 145 14.86 -6.63 -14.78
CA ALA A 145 14.23 -7.93 -14.90
C ALA A 145 13.39 -8.22 -13.64
N GLY A 146 12.13 -8.56 -13.83
CA GLY A 146 11.20 -8.89 -12.75
C GLY A 146 10.21 -9.96 -13.19
N VAL A 147 9.35 -10.36 -12.26
CA VAL A 147 8.28 -11.33 -12.49
C VAL A 147 7.07 -10.60 -13.09
N ASP A 148 6.76 -10.90 -14.34
CA ASP A 148 5.49 -10.55 -14.95
C ASP A 148 4.45 -11.61 -14.57
N VAL A 149 3.59 -11.26 -13.62
CA VAL A 149 2.54 -12.14 -13.09
C VAL A 149 1.45 -12.40 -14.13
N ILE A 150 1.19 -11.45 -15.04
CA ILE A 150 0.14 -11.59 -16.06
C ILE A 150 0.65 -12.47 -17.20
N GLY A 151 1.87 -12.21 -17.67
CA GLY A 151 2.50 -12.99 -18.74
C GLY A 151 3.12 -14.30 -18.27
N GLY A 152 3.18 -14.55 -16.95
CA GLY A 152 3.74 -15.77 -16.36
C GLY A 152 5.19 -16.00 -16.76
N LYS A 153 6.04 -14.96 -16.73
CA LYS A 153 7.47 -15.10 -17.11
C LYS A 153 8.33 -14.00 -16.51
N VAL A 154 9.65 -14.21 -16.53
CA VAL A 154 10.62 -13.15 -16.18
C VAL A 154 10.88 -12.26 -17.40
N THR A 155 10.70 -10.95 -17.23
CA THR A 155 10.86 -9.97 -18.31
C THR A 155 11.33 -8.62 -17.78
N ASP A 156 11.68 -7.71 -18.68
CA ASP A 156 11.99 -6.32 -18.35
C ASP A 156 10.71 -5.56 -17.99
N MET A 157 10.55 -5.23 -16.71
CA MET A 157 9.33 -4.61 -16.20
C MET A 157 9.18 -3.14 -16.64
N MET A 158 10.29 -2.45 -16.95
CA MET A 158 10.23 -1.09 -17.48
C MET A 158 9.64 -1.08 -18.88
N LYS A 159 9.98 -2.07 -19.72
CA LYS A 159 9.39 -2.21 -21.07
C LYS A 159 7.90 -2.52 -21.02
N LEU A 160 7.42 -3.16 -19.95
CA LEU A 160 6.00 -3.41 -19.71
C LEU A 160 5.27 -2.24 -19.02
N ASN A 161 5.95 -1.12 -18.74
CA ASN A 161 5.41 0.00 -17.97
C ASN A 161 4.92 -0.38 -16.56
N VAL A 162 5.48 -1.44 -15.97
CA VAL A 162 5.22 -1.82 -14.59
C VAL A 162 6.25 -1.14 -13.70
N ILE A 163 5.86 0.02 -13.20
CA ILE A 163 6.72 0.94 -12.45
C ILE A 163 6.14 1.24 -11.07
N GLU A 164 7.02 1.53 -10.12
CA GLU A 164 6.64 1.87 -8.75
C GLU A 164 7.38 3.14 -8.31
N PRO A 165 6.78 4.00 -7.46
CA PRO A 165 7.50 5.14 -6.88
C PRO A 165 8.62 4.66 -5.97
N ALA A 166 9.83 5.20 -6.16
CA ALA A 166 10.99 4.86 -5.33
C ALA A 166 10.75 5.18 -3.85
N LEU A 167 9.94 6.22 -3.56
CA LEU A 167 9.54 6.62 -2.21
C LEU A 167 8.85 5.47 -1.47
N VAL A 168 7.96 4.73 -2.14
CA VAL A 168 7.23 3.60 -1.53
C VAL A 168 8.20 2.51 -1.12
N LYS A 169 9.14 2.13 -1.99
CA LYS A 169 10.14 1.09 -1.68
C LYS A 169 11.02 1.45 -0.50
N LYS A 170 11.51 2.69 -0.44
CA LYS A 170 12.31 3.18 0.70
C LYS A 170 11.53 3.05 2.01
N GLN A 171 10.26 3.47 2.00
CA GLN A 171 9.42 3.45 3.20
C GLN A 171 9.10 2.02 3.64
N VAL A 172 8.76 1.14 2.70
CA VAL A 172 8.46 -0.28 2.98
C VAL A 172 9.66 -0.96 3.63
N ILE A 173 10.85 -0.82 3.04
CA ILE A 173 12.08 -1.43 3.57
C ILE A 173 12.40 -0.88 4.96
N LYS A 174 12.31 0.44 5.14
CA LYS A 174 12.57 1.10 6.42
C LYS A 174 11.60 0.60 7.51
N SER A 175 10.30 0.71 7.27
CA SER A 175 9.28 0.36 8.26
C SER A 175 9.28 -1.13 8.59
N ALA A 176 9.45 -2.02 7.59
CA ALA A 176 9.55 -3.45 7.83
C ALA A 176 10.79 -3.80 8.68
N THR A 177 11.92 -3.15 8.41
CA THR A 177 13.15 -3.34 9.19
C THR A 177 12.98 -2.85 10.63
N GLU A 178 12.41 -1.66 10.83
CA GLU A 178 12.12 -1.13 12.17
C GLU A 178 11.19 -2.06 12.96
N ALA A 179 10.14 -2.58 12.33
CA ALA A 179 9.23 -3.55 12.95
C ALA A 179 9.93 -4.84 13.35
N ALA A 180 10.73 -5.43 12.46
CA ALA A 180 11.49 -6.64 12.75
C ALA A 180 12.48 -6.42 13.91
N VAL A 181 13.19 -5.28 13.91
CA VAL A 181 14.12 -4.92 14.99
C VAL A 181 13.40 -4.73 16.32
N MET A 182 12.20 -4.14 16.33
CA MET A 182 11.41 -4.02 17.56
C MET A 182 11.09 -5.38 18.17
N ILE A 183 10.66 -6.35 17.36
CA ILE A 183 10.33 -7.70 17.82
C ILE A 183 11.61 -8.43 18.30
N LEU A 184 12.70 -8.35 17.54
CA LEU A 184 13.96 -9.01 17.87
C LEU A 184 14.63 -8.48 19.15
N ARG A 185 14.25 -7.28 19.61
CA ARG A 185 14.75 -6.67 20.86
C ARG A 185 13.97 -7.11 22.10
N ILE A 186 12.84 -7.79 21.94
CA ILE A 186 12.05 -8.28 23.06
C ILE A 186 12.68 -9.58 23.54
N ASP A 187 13.31 -9.55 24.71
CA ASP A 187 13.89 -10.73 25.34
C ASP A 187 12.84 -11.58 26.09
N ASP A 188 11.78 -10.95 26.61
CA ASP A 188 10.71 -11.64 27.35
C ASP A 188 9.35 -10.91 27.23
N ILE A 189 8.26 -11.67 27.31
CA ILE A 189 6.87 -11.19 27.23
C ILE A 189 6.15 -11.54 28.53
N ILE A 190 5.82 -10.51 29.33
CA ILE A 190 5.00 -10.67 30.52
C ILE A 190 3.54 -10.42 30.15
N ALA A 191 2.74 -11.49 30.07
CA ALA A 191 1.30 -11.39 29.86
C ALA A 191 0.58 -11.21 31.21
N ALA A 192 -0.15 -10.09 31.36
CA ALA A 192 -1.06 -9.91 32.49
C ALA A 192 -2.43 -10.51 32.14
N ALA A 193 -3.05 -11.20 33.10
CA ALA A 193 -4.43 -11.67 32.93
C ALA A 193 -5.37 -10.45 32.75
N PRO A 194 -6.37 -10.55 31.86
CA PRO A 194 -7.36 -9.49 31.71
C PRO A 194 -8.00 -9.20 33.08
N PRO A 195 -8.29 -7.92 33.39
CA PRO A 195 -8.89 -7.55 34.66
C PRO A 195 -10.15 -8.39 34.88
N LYS A 196 -10.23 -9.11 36.01
CA LYS A 196 -11.49 -9.78 36.38
C LYS A 196 -12.56 -8.70 36.52
N GLU A 197 -13.59 -8.78 35.67
CA GLU A 197 -14.78 -7.96 35.85
C GLU A 197 -15.31 -8.20 37.26
N LYS A 198 -15.45 -7.13 38.03
CA LYS A 198 -16.12 -7.22 39.33
C LYS A 198 -17.58 -7.56 39.03
N GLU A 199 -18.00 -8.77 39.37
CA GLU A 199 -19.42 -9.11 39.44
C GLU A 199 -20.11 -8.01 40.25
N LYS A 200 -21.01 -7.27 39.60
CA LYS A 200 -21.92 -6.37 40.31
C LYS A 200 -22.70 -7.27 41.28
N LYS A 201 -22.39 -7.20 42.57
CA LYS A 201 -23.24 -7.76 43.62
C LYS A 201 -24.63 -7.19 43.41
N GLY A 202 -25.55 -8.01 42.92
CA GLY A 202 -26.97 -7.66 42.82
C GLY A 202 -27.44 -7.18 44.18
N GLY A 203 -27.95 -5.96 44.22
CA GLY A 203 -28.66 -5.46 45.39
C GLY A 203 -29.84 -6.38 45.65
N LYS A 204 -29.93 -6.93 46.85
CA LYS A 204 -31.20 -7.46 47.34
C LYS A 204 -32.14 -6.26 47.49
N GLU A 205 -33.13 -6.16 46.62
CA GLU A 205 -34.32 -5.37 46.91
C GLU A 205 -35.06 -6.07 48.06
N GLU A 206 -35.05 -5.46 49.24
CA GLU A 206 -36.04 -5.72 50.26
C GLU A 206 -37.36 -5.10 49.79
N THR A 207 -38.28 -5.93 49.29
CA THR A 207 -39.69 -5.54 49.21
C THR A 207 -40.37 -5.96 50.51
N SER A 208 -40.38 -5.05 51.48
CA SER A 208 -41.39 -5.02 52.54
C SER A 208 -42.52 -4.10 52.10
N PHE A 209 -43.69 -4.65 51.84
CA PHE A 209 -44.95 -3.91 51.85
C PHE A 209 -46.00 -4.76 52.56
N ASP A 210 -46.79 -4.04 53.35
CA ASP A 210 -47.72 -4.44 54.41
C ASP A 210 -48.81 -5.46 54.04
#